data_AF-A0A9E3C1F4-F1
#
_entry.id   AF-A0A9E3C1F4-F1
#
_cell.length_a   1.000
_cell.length_b   1.000
_cell.length_c   1.000
_cell.angle_alpha   90.00
_cell.angle_beta   90.00
_cell.angle_gamma   90.00
#
_symmetry.space_group_name_H-M   'P 1'
#
loop_
_entity.id
_entity.type
_entity.pdbx_description
1 polymer ?
#
loop_
_entity_poly.entity_id
_entity_poly.type
_entity_poly.pdbx_seq_one_letter_code
_entity_poly.pdbx_strand_id
1 'polypeptide(L)'
;MRQWKWLALRLIISGLFGVTIAWLALLAGLHTARSSVLTFPQQITRHDLSRINQAITAYRQMKHTLPRSLGELESRTGNSLRLEDGWGHPFVYIVVGSRYQVISYGRDGKPGGTGLDTDLTSDNINPPGAELTLHQFLTLPETQGMVMTACLSGVLAGLLCLVTLRPKTLTGPSILALAVQLLVTLMAAAFVATVITALHVPSGH
;
A
#
# COMPACT_ATOMS: atom_id res chain seq x y z
N MET A 1 10.74 45.63 -13.61
CA MET A 1 9.45 44.98 -13.23
C MET A 1 9.03 43.82 -14.13
N ARG A 2 9.08 43.94 -15.48
CA ARG A 2 8.62 42.89 -16.41
C ARG A 2 9.41 41.57 -16.33
N GLN A 3 10.74 41.60 -16.16
CA GLN A 3 11.56 40.38 -16.11
C GLN A 3 11.36 39.54 -14.83
N TRP A 4 11.14 40.17 -13.68
CA TRP A 4 10.83 39.46 -12.43
C TRP A 4 9.54 38.64 -12.56
N LYS A 5 8.47 39.23 -13.11
CA LYS A 5 7.18 38.54 -13.30
C LYS A 5 7.33 37.24 -14.12
N TRP A 6 8.18 37.25 -15.15
CA TRP A 6 8.45 36.04 -15.95
C TRP A 6 9.27 34.99 -15.21
N LEU A 7 10.25 35.40 -14.41
CA LEU A 7 11.02 34.48 -13.57
C LEU A 7 10.13 33.84 -12.50
N ALA A 8 9.30 34.64 -11.83
CA ALA A 8 8.35 34.14 -10.84
C ALA A 8 7.35 33.15 -11.46
N LEU A 9 6.79 33.46 -12.64
CA LEU A 9 5.89 32.56 -13.34
C LEU A 9 6.55 31.22 -13.69
N ARG A 10 7.80 31.24 -14.18
CA ARG A 10 8.55 30.03 -14.51
C ARG A 10 8.78 29.17 -13.27
N LEU A 11 9.22 29.76 -12.16
CA LEU A 11 9.41 29.06 -10.90
C LEU A 11 8.11 28.42 -10.39
N ILE A 12 6.98 29.12 -10.49
CA ILE A 12 5.68 28.59 -10.10
C ILE A 12 5.28 27.39 -10.98
N ILE A 13 5.34 27.53 -12.31
CA ILE A 13 4.95 26.45 -13.22
C ILE A 13 5.83 25.22 -13.02
N SER A 14 7.14 25.41 -12.93
CA SER A 14 8.09 24.32 -12.73
C SER A 14 7.96 23.65 -11.36
N GLY A 15 7.70 24.43 -10.31
CA GLY A 15 7.42 23.90 -8.99
C GLY A 15 6.15 23.05 -8.97
N LEU A 16 5.06 23.56 -9.56
CA LEU A 16 3.80 22.81 -9.69
C LEU A 16 4.00 21.52 -10.49
N PHE A 17 4.73 21.60 -11.61
CA PHE A 17 5.05 20.41 -12.42
C PHE A 17 5.81 19.36 -11.59
N GLY A 18 6.88 19.76 -10.90
CA GLY A 18 7.64 18.84 -10.03
C GLY A 18 6.77 18.19 -8.93
N VAL A 19 5.92 18.97 -8.28
CA VAL A 19 4.98 18.47 -7.26
C VAL A 19 3.99 17.47 -7.87
N THR A 20 3.45 17.74 -9.06
CA THR A 20 2.52 16.80 -9.73
C THR A 20 3.19 15.48 -10.07
N ILE A 21 4.45 15.49 -10.52
CA ILE A 21 5.21 14.27 -10.81
C ILE A 21 5.48 13.48 -9.53
N ALA A 22 5.97 14.13 -8.47
CA ALA A 22 6.20 13.47 -7.18
C ALA A 22 4.91 12.85 -6.64
N TRP A 23 3.78 13.57 -6.72
CA TRP A 23 2.49 13.09 -6.25
C TRP A 23 2.02 11.84 -7.01
N LEU A 24 2.12 11.85 -8.35
CA LEU A 24 1.77 10.68 -9.17
C LEU A 24 2.68 9.48 -8.86
N ALA A 25 3.98 9.70 -8.70
CA ALA A 25 4.93 8.65 -8.33
C ALA A 25 4.62 8.07 -6.94
N LEU A 26 4.24 8.89 -5.96
CA LEU A 26 3.81 8.43 -4.64
C LEU A 26 2.54 7.60 -4.70
N LEU A 27 1.54 8.01 -5.50
CA LEU A 27 0.30 7.23 -5.68
C LEU A 27 0.57 5.89 -6.35
N ALA A 28 1.42 5.85 -7.38
CA ALA A 28 1.84 4.62 -8.02
C ALA A 28 2.58 3.70 -7.03
N GLY A 29 3.53 4.26 -6.27
CA GLY A 29 4.26 3.53 -5.22
C GLY A 29 3.34 2.95 -4.15
N LEU A 30 2.35 3.73 -3.68
CA LEU A 30 1.35 3.25 -2.73
C LEU A 30 0.51 2.11 -3.31
N HIS A 31 0.08 2.22 -4.57
CA HIS A 31 -0.69 1.18 -5.24
C HIS A 31 0.12 -0.13 -5.32
N THR A 32 1.38 -0.05 -5.73
CA THR A 32 2.29 -1.20 -5.77
C THR A 32 2.54 -1.78 -4.37
N ALA A 33 2.71 -0.92 -3.35
CA ALA A 33 2.92 -1.35 -1.97
C ALA A 33 1.70 -2.12 -1.41
N ARG A 34 0.48 -1.76 -1.81
CA ARG A 34 -0.75 -2.49 -1.42
C ARG A 34 -0.80 -3.92 -1.98
N SER A 35 -0.20 -4.15 -3.15
CA SER A 35 -0.08 -5.49 -3.74
C SER A 35 1.24 -6.20 -3.39
N SER A 36 2.06 -5.65 -2.50
CA SER A 36 3.41 -6.14 -2.22
C SER A 36 3.48 -7.09 -1.02
N VAL A 37 4.69 -7.56 -0.71
CA VAL A 37 5.01 -8.38 0.47
C VAL A 37 4.55 -7.72 1.79
N LEU A 38 4.42 -6.38 1.84
CA LEU A 38 3.95 -5.69 3.05
C LEU A 38 2.54 -6.09 3.48
N THR A 39 1.66 -6.45 2.53
CA THR A 39 0.30 -6.90 2.82
C THR A 39 0.19 -8.43 2.87
N PHE A 40 1.29 -9.15 2.63
CA PHE A 40 1.30 -10.61 2.65
C PHE A 40 0.90 -11.20 4.01
N PRO A 41 1.41 -10.71 5.17
CA PRO A 41 0.90 -11.13 6.48
C PRO A 41 -0.62 -11.02 6.61
N GLN A 42 -1.19 -9.93 6.11
CA GLN A 42 -2.62 -9.69 6.16
C GLN A 42 -3.39 -10.70 5.28
N GLN A 43 -2.87 -11.03 4.10
CA GLN A 43 -3.44 -12.07 3.23
C GLN A 43 -3.41 -13.45 3.89
N ILE A 44 -2.29 -13.82 4.53
CA ILE A 44 -2.20 -15.09 5.27
C ILE A 44 -3.24 -15.10 6.40
N THR A 45 -3.35 -14.00 7.16
CA THR A 45 -4.32 -13.86 8.25
C THR A 45 -5.75 -14.08 7.78
N ARG A 46 -6.14 -13.51 6.64
CA ARG A 46 -7.48 -13.71 6.04
C ARG A 46 -7.75 -15.17 5.71
N HIS A 47 -6.75 -15.83 5.12
CA HIS A 47 -6.85 -17.23 4.77
C HIS A 47 -6.97 -18.11 6.03
N ASP A 48 -6.16 -17.86 7.05
CA ASP A 48 -6.18 -18.62 8.30
C ASP A 48 -7.47 -18.40 9.10
N LEU A 49 -7.99 -17.16 9.17
CA LEU A 49 -9.31 -16.88 9.74
C LEU A 49 -10.41 -17.69 9.07
N SER A 50 -10.40 -17.79 7.73
CA SER A 50 -11.36 -18.61 6.99
C SER A 50 -11.26 -20.09 7.35
N ARG A 51 -10.03 -20.64 7.44
CA ARG A 51 -9.81 -22.04 7.83
C ARG A 51 -10.23 -22.33 9.27
N ILE A 52 -9.92 -21.44 10.21
CA ILE A 52 -10.34 -21.56 11.60
C ILE A 52 -11.87 -21.51 11.69
N ASN A 53 -12.53 -20.59 10.99
CA ASN A 53 -13.98 -20.47 10.94
C ASN A 53 -14.66 -21.75 10.42
N GLN A 54 -14.09 -22.35 9.37
CA GLN A 54 -14.53 -23.65 8.85
C GLN A 54 -14.36 -24.77 9.88
N ALA A 55 -13.21 -24.82 10.58
CA ALA A 55 -12.94 -25.83 11.60
C ALA A 55 -13.89 -25.71 12.80
N ILE A 56 -14.17 -24.50 13.29
CA ILE A 56 -15.14 -24.25 14.37
C ILE A 56 -16.55 -24.69 13.94
N THR A 57 -16.92 -24.37 12.69
CA THR A 57 -18.24 -24.75 12.14
C THR A 57 -18.39 -26.27 12.07
N ALA A 58 -17.38 -26.98 11.57
CA ALA A 58 -17.36 -28.44 11.53
C ALA A 58 -17.42 -29.05 12.95
N TYR A 59 -16.65 -28.50 13.89
CA TYR A 59 -16.69 -28.92 15.30
C TYR A 59 -18.09 -28.79 15.89
N ARG A 60 -18.75 -27.65 15.65
CA ARG A 60 -20.11 -27.39 16.11
C ARG A 60 -21.13 -28.34 15.49
N GLN A 61 -20.99 -28.69 14.22
CA GLN A 61 -21.87 -29.65 13.56
C GLN A 61 -21.75 -31.05 14.17
N MET A 62 -20.54 -31.48 14.55
CA MET A 62 -20.31 -32.81 15.10
C MET A 62 -20.64 -32.94 16.59
N LYS A 63 -20.31 -31.93 17.40
CA LYS A 63 -20.47 -31.99 18.87
C LYS A 63 -21.67 -31.20 19.39
N HIS A 64 -22.35 -30.45 18.52
CA HIS A 64 -23.42 -29.52 18.87
C HIS A 64 -23.01 -28.43 19.88
N THR A 65 -21.71 -28.24 20.11
CA THR A 65 -21.11 -27.29 21.04
C THR A 65 -19.96 -26.54 20.38
N LEU A 66 -19.64 -25.34 20.89
CA LEU A 66 -18.45 -24.60 20.45
C LEU A 66 -17.20 -25.14 21.18
N PRO A 67 -16.02 -25.11 20.54
CA PRO A 67 -14.77 -25.47 21.22
C PRO A 67 -14.49 -24.50 22.37
N ARG A 68 -13.82 -24.96 23.44
CA ARG A 68 -13.45 -24.06 24.56
C ARG A 68 -12.26 -23.17 24.22
N SER A 69 -11.42 -23.62 23.30
CA SER A 69 -10.23 -22.93 22.81
C SER A 69 -9.87 -23.40 21.42
N LEU A 70 -9.13 -22.60 20.65
CA LEU A 70 -8.68 -22.98 19.31
C LEU A 70 -7.78 -24.24 19.30
N GLY A 71 -7.04 -24.51 20.39
CA GLY A 71 -6.22 -25.72 20.51
C GLY A 71 -7.02 -27.03 20.49
N GLU A 72 -8.33 -27.03 20.78
CA GLU A 72 -9.17 -28.23 20.63
C GLU A 72 -9.33 -28.65 19.16
N LEU A 73 -9.17 -27.70 18.23
CA LEU A 73 -9.31 -27.94 16.79
C LEU A 73 -8.08 -28.63 16.21
N GLU A 74 -6.87 -28.28 16.65
CA GLU A 74 -5.61 -28.86 16.17
C GLU A 74 -5.54 -30.37 16.36
N SER A 75 -6.02 -30.88 17.51
CA SER A 75 -5.99 -32.30 17.84
C SER A 75 -6.80 -33.20 16.89
N ARG A 76 -7.66 -32.62 16.04
CA ARG A 76 -8.64 -33.37 15.24
C ARG A 76 -8.51 -33.24 13.73
N THR A 77 -8.05 -32.11 13.22
CA THR A 77 -8.08 -31.87 11.76
C THR A 77 -7.00 -32.61 10.99
N GLY A 78 -5.98 -33.19 11.64
CA GLY A 78 -4.84 -33.86 10.98
C GLY A 78 -3.93 -32.89 10.19
N ASN A 79 -4.48 -31.76 9.77
CA ASN A 79 -3.80 -30.58 9.29
C ASN A 79 -3.54 -29.64 10.47
N SER A 80 -2.27 -29.25 10.66
CA SER A 80 -1.89 -28.20 11.60
C SER A 80 -2.59 -26.91 11.18
N LEU A 81 -3.57 -26.48 11.97
CA LEU A 81 -4.14 -25.14 11.85
C LEU A 81 -3.08 -24.17 12.38
N ARG A 82 -2.82 -23.10 11.65
CA ARG A 82 -1.95 -22.04 12.17
C ARG A 82 -2.79 -21.19 13.11
N LEU A 83 -2.44 -21.19 14.40
CA LEU A 83 -3.15 -20.43 15.44
C LEU A 83 -2.55 -19.04 15.68
N GLU A 84 -1.56 -18.68 14.88
CA GLU A 84 -0.96 -17.35 14.82
C GLU A 84 -1.32 -16.67 13.50
N ASP A 85 -1.47 -15.36 13.53
CA ASP A 85 -1.74 -14.54 12.36
C ASP A 85 -0.48 -14.36 11.49
N GLY A 86 -0.58 -13.56 10.44
CA GLY A 86 0.54 -13.33 9.51
C GLY A 86 1.72 -12.59 10.12
N TRP A 87 1.55 -11.95 11.27
CA TRP A 87 2.59 -11.24 12.01
C TRP A 87 3.14 -12.06 13.17
N GLY A 88 2.59 -13.26 13.41
CA GLY A 88 3.02 -14.15 14.48
C GLY A 88 2.29 -13.92 15.81
N HIS A 89 1.22 -13.12 15.83
CA HIS A 89 0.42 -12.94 17.04
C HIS A 89 -0.63 -14.06 17.14
N PRO A 90 -0.88 -14.63 18.33
CA PRO A 90 -1.92 -15.64 18.50
C PRO A 90 -3.31 -15.03 18.25
N PHE A 91 -4.18 -15.76 17.56
CA PHE A 91 -5.57 -15.33 17.38
C PHE A 91 -6.31 -15.27 18.72
N VAL A 92 -7.10 -14.22 18.91
CA VAL A 92 -8.00 -14.10 20.06
C VAL A 92 -9.31 -14.79 19.74
N TYR A 93 -9.71 -15.73 20.59
CA TYR A 93 -10.98 -16.45 20.46
C TYR A 93 -11.92 -16.11 21.61
N ILE A 94 -13.08 -15.57 21.27
CA ILE A 94 -14.10 -15.13 22.23
C ILE A 94 -15.40 -15.87 21.95
N VAL A 95 -16.03 -16.39 23.01
CA VAL A 95 -17.33 -17.07 22.93
C VAL A 95 -18.33 -16.32 23.82
N VAL A 96 -19.46 -15.94 23.25
CA VAL A 96 -20.57 -15.28 23.96
C VAL A 96 -21.86 -16.02 23.67
N GLY A 97 -22.28 -16.87 24.60
CA GLY A 97 -23.44 -17.75 24.44
C GLY A 97 -23.24 -18.74 23.29
N SER A 98 -24.05 -18.62 22.23
CA SER A 98 -23.99 -19.47 21.03
C SER A 98 -23.22 -18.87 19.86
N ARG A 99 -22.64 -17.67 20.06
CA ARG A 99 -21.84 -16.95 19.08
C ARG A 99 -20.37 -17.00 19.47
N TYR A 100 -19.50 -16.89 18.48
CA TYR A 100 -18.06 -16.80 18.68
C TYR A 100 -17.48 -15.76 17.74
N GLN A 101 -16.28 -15.30 18.06
CA GLN A 101 -15.48 -14.44 17.20
C GLN A 101 -14.01 -14.83 17.31
N VAL A 102 -13.32 -14.85 16.17
CA VAL A 102 -11.86 -14.98 16.09
C VAL A 102 -11.31 -13.66 15.60
N ILE A 103 -10.30 -13.11 16.27
CA ILE A 103 -9.77 -11.76 16.02
C ILE A 103 -8.25 -11.83 15.88
N SER A 104 -7.70 -11.17 14.86
CA SER A 104 -6.31 -10.72 14.81
C SER A 104 -6.30 -9.20 14.91
N TYR A 105 -5.45 -8.67 15.79
CA TYR A 105 -5.30 -7.23 16.02
C TYR A 105 -4.33 -6.56 15.02
N GLY A 106 -4.08 -7.19 13.88
CA GLY A 106 -3.18 -6.63 12.88
C GLY A 106 -1.71 -6.63 13.32
N ARG A 107 -0.92 -5.83 12.59
CA ARG A 107 0.54 -5.74 12.74
C ARG A 107 0.99 -5.21 14.10
N ASP A 108 0.26 -4.28 14.71
CA ASP A 108 0.65 -3.68 16.00
C ASP A 108 0.19 -4.49 17.21
N GLY A 109 -0.65 -5.51 16.98
CA GLY A 109 -1.14 -6.42 18.01
C GLY A 109 -2.13 -5.76 18.98
N LYS A 110 -2.71 -4.61 18.65
CA LYS A 110 -3.61 -3.85 19.52
C LYS A 110 -5.00 -3.70 18.92
N PRO A 111 -6.07 -3.69 19.73
CA PRO A 111 -7.41 -3.45 19.23
C PRO A 111 -7.53 -2.13 18.46
N GLY A 112 -8.15 -2.18 17.28
CA GLY A 112 -8.48 -1.04 16.44
C GLY A 112 -7.52 -0.87 15.26
N GLY A 113 -6.91 0.31 15.16
CA GLY A 113 -5.93 0.63 14.12
C GLY A 113 -6.49 0.89 12.72
N THR A 114 -5.57 1.13 11.78
CA THR A 114 -5.86 1.34 10.35
C THR A 114 -4.77 0.74 9.47
N GLY A 115 -5.06 0.48 8.21
CA GLY A 115 -4.18 -0.22 7.27
C GLY A 115 -3.70 -1.56 7.79
N LEU A 116 -2.38 -1.75 7.87
CA LEU A 116 -1.79 -3.00 8.37
C LEU A 116 -2.08 -3.26 9.85
N ASP A 117 -2.45 -2.23 10.61
CA ASP A 117 -2.78 -2.31 12.04
C ASP A 117 -4.28 -2.54 12.26
N THR A 118 -5.08 -2.75 11.20
CA THR A 118 -6.53 -2.93 11.32
C THR A 118 -6.89 -4.32 11.81
N ASP A 119 -7.79 -4.40 12.79
CA ASP A 119 -8.38 -5.65 13.26
C ASP A 119 -9.04 -6.45 12.12
N LEU A 120 -8.74 -7.74 12.03
CA LEU A 120 -9.40 -8.71 11.16
C LEU A 120 -10.18 -9.71 11.99
N THR A 121 -11.43 -9.98 11.61
CA THR A 121 -12.31 -10.88 12.37
C THR A 121 -12.87 -12.00 11.51
N SER A 122 -13.30 -13.10 12.14
CA SER A 122 -14.00 -14.20 11.47
C SER A 122 -15.27 -13.77 10.73
N ASP A 123 -15.95 -12.72 11.23
CA ASP A 123 -17.17 -12.17 10.61
C ASP A 123 -16.85 -11.17 9.49
N ASN A 124 -15.71 -10.49 9.59
CA ASN A 124 -15.26 -9.49 8.62
C ASN A 124 -13.75 -9.60 8.40
N ILE A 125 -13.38 -10.40 7.39
CA ILE A 125 -11.99 -10.63 6.98
C ILE A 125 -11.43 -9.50 6.09
N ASN A 126 -12.28 -8.63 5.55
CA ASN A 126 -11.91 -7.52 4.67
C ASN A 126 -12.58 -6.21 5.12
N PRO A 127 -12.26 -5.70 6.32
CA PRO A 127 -12.86 -4.47 6.80
C PRO A 127 -12.42 -3.26 5.95
N PRO A 128 -13.29 -2.26 5.80
CA PRO A 128 -12.89 -1.00 5.17
C PRO A 128 -11.79 -0.36 6.01
N GLY A 129 -10.72 0.07 5.37
CA GLY A 129 -9.55 0.65 6.05
C GLY A 129 -8.43 -0.33 6.34
N ALA A 130 -8.58 -1.62 6.02
CA ALA A 130 -7.50 -2.61 6.14
C ALA A 130 -6.38 -2.43 5.09
N GLU A 131 -6.58 -1.60 4.07
CA GLU A 131 -5.57 -1.30 3.07
C GLU A 131 -4.48 -0.37 3.61
N LEU A 132 -3.22 -0.59 3.19
CA LEU A 132 -2.10 0.27 3.53
C LEU A 132 -2.46 1.75 3.33
N THR A 133 -2.35 2.53 4.40
CA THR A 133 -2.69 3.95 4.39
C THR A 133 -1.55 4.79 3.82
N LEU A 134 -1.87 5.99 3.32
CA LEU A 134 -0.84 6.93 2.85
C LEU A 134 0.14 7.27 3.98
N HIS A 135 -0.37 7.48 5.21
CA HIS A 135 0.48 7.78 6.35
C HIS A 135 1.48 6.66 6.61
N GLN A 136 1.02 5.40 6.70
CA GLN A 136 1.91 4.24 6.86
C GLN A 136 2.90 4.14 5.71
N PHE A 137 2.46 4.32 4.46
CA PHE A 137 3.36 4.29 3.30
C PHE A 137 4.45 5.38 3.35
N LEU A 138 4.17 6.55 3.92
CA LEU A 138 5.17 7.62 4.06
C LEU A 138 6.13 7.39 5.23
N THR A 139 5.69 6.71 6.30
CA THR A 139 6.47 6.55 7.53
C THR A 139 7.23 5.23 7.61
N LEU A 140 6.79 4.21 6.87
CA LEU A 140 7.35 2.86 6.98
C LEU A 140 8.77 2.80 6.42
N PRO A 141 9.76 2.26 7.16
CA PRO A 141 11.14 2.10 6.68
C PRO A 141 11.22 1.34 5.35
N GLU A 142 10.38 0.33 5.17
CA GLU A 142 10.34 -0.55 4.01
C GLU A 142 9.94 0.20 2.72
N THR A 143 9.21 1.31 2.84
CA THR A 143 8.73 2.11 1.71
C THR A 143 9.52 3.40 1.52
N GLN A 144 10.46 3.75 2.42
CA GLN A 144 11.22 5.01 2.33
C GLN A 144 12.00 5.14 1.01
N GLY A 145 12.53 4.04 0.46
CA GLY A 145 13.18 4.06 -0.84
C GLY A 145 12.24 4.49 -1.98
N MET A 146 10.99 4.03 -1.96
CA MET A 146 9.96 4.43 -2.93
C MET A 146 9.58 5.91 -2.76
N VAL A 147 9.46 6.38 -1.51
CA VAL A 147 9.14 7.78 -1.20
C VAL A 147 10.27 8.71 -1.65
N MET A 148 11.53 8.37 -1.35
CA MET A 148 12.70 9.16 -1.74
C MET A 148 12.84 9.27 -3.26
N THR A 149 12.66 8.16 -3.98
CA THR A 149 12.74 8.15 -5.44
C THR A 149 11.60 8.96 -6.07
N ALA A 150 10.38 8.91 -5.52
CA ALA A 150 9.28 9.76 -5.95
C ALA A 150 9.58 11.26 -5.72
N CYS A 151 10.12 11.63 -4.56
CA CYS A 151 10.53 13.01 -4.30
C CYS A 151 11.65 13.48 -5.23
N LEU A 152 12.68 12.66 -5.42
CA LEU A 152 13.82 12.98 -6.29
C LEU A 152 13.38 13.17 -7.75
N SER A 153 12.53 12.28 -8.26
CA SER A 153 11.99 12.40 -9.61
C SER A 153 11.17 13.68 -9.81
N GLY A 154 10.37 14.09 -8.82
CA GLY A 154 9.66 15.37 -8.86
C GLY A 154 10.58 16.58 -8.85
N VAL A 155 11.63 16.58 -8.02
CA VAL A 155 12.65 17.65 -7.99
C VAL A 155 13.36 17.75 -9.34
N LEU A 156 13.83 16.63 -9.89
CA LEU A 156 14.50 16.60 -11.18
C LEU A 156 13.57 17.05 -12.32
N ALA A 157 12.31 16.61 -12.32
CA ALA A 157 11.32 17.04 -13.30
C ALA A 157 11.03 18.55 -13.22
N GLY A 158 10.94 19.10 -12.00
CA GLY A 158 10.79 20.53 -11.76
C GLY A 158 11.99 21.33 -12.28
N LEU A 159 13.22 20.90 -11.99
CA LEU A 159 14.44 21.53 -12.48
C LEU A 159 14.55 21.49 -14.01
N LEU A 160 14.24 20.34 -14.62
CA LEU A 160 14.19 20.20 -16.08
C LEU A 160 13.15 21.14 -16.69
N CYS A 161 11.94 21.18 -16.10
CA CYS A 161 10.87 22.09 -16.52
C CYS A 161 11.30 23.57 -16.44
N LEU A 162 12.06 23.94 -15.39
CA LEU A 162 12.56 25.30 -15.21
C LEU A 162 13.55 25.71 -16.29
N VAL A 163 14.45 24.80 -16.67
CA VAL A 163 15.43 25.01 -17.73
C VAL A 163 14.78 25.08 -19.12
N THR A 164 13.74 24.25 -19.37
CA THR A 164 13.08 24.14 -20.69
C THR A 164 12.10 25.27 -20.97
N LEU A 165 11.30 25.69 -20.00
CA LEU A 165 10.37 26.81 -20.15
C LEU A 165 11.16 28.09 -20.44
N ARG A 166 11.35 28.58 -21.67
CA ARG A 166 12.01 29.87 -21.94
C ARG A 166 10.95 30.96 -22.22
N PRO A 167 11.20 32.25 -21.93
CA PRO A 167 10.19 33.30 -22.17
C PRO A 167 9.73 33.40 -23.64
N LYS A 168 10.61 33.03 -24.58
CA LYS A 168 10.31 33.00 -26.02
C LYS A 168 9.47 31.80 -26.46
N THR A 169 9.30 30.77 -25.63
CA THR A 169 8.52 29.56 -25.96
C THR A 169 7.07 29.64 -25.50
N LEU A 170 6.66 30.74 -24.86
CA LEU A 170 5.27 31.00 -24.42
C LEU A 170 4.43 31.75 -25.48
N THR A 171 4.78 31.60 -26.76
CA THR A 171 3.99 32.03 -27.91
C THR A 171 3.15 30.86 -28.44
N GLY A 172 1.92 31.12 -28.88
CA GLY A 172 0.89 30.12 -29.23
C GLY A 172 1.38 28.82 -29.90
N PRO A 173 2.09 28.86 -31.04
CA PRO A 173 2.55 27.64 -31.72
C PRO A 173 3.67 26.89 -30.98
N SER A 174 4.43 27.56 -30.12
CA SER A 174 5.51 26.93 -29.32
C SER A 174 5.00 26.23 -28.06
N ILE A 175 3.79 26.57 -27.58
CA ILE A 175 3.17 25.91 -26.43
C ILE A 175 2.79 24.47 -26.75
N LEU A 176 2.27 24.20 -27.95
CA LEU A 176 1.95 22.84 -28.40
C LEU A 176 3.21 21.97 -28.45
N ALA A 177 4.31 22.49 -29.01
CA ALA A 177 5.59 21.78 -29.07
C ALA A 177 6.13 21.48 -27.67
N LEU A 178 6.03 22.43 -26.75
CA LEU A 178 6.45 22.26 -25.36
C LEU A 178 5.57 21.23 -24.62
N ALA A 179 4.25 21.23 -24.85
CA ALA A 179 3.34 20.24 -24.29
C ALA A 179 3.65 18.82 -24.78
N VAL A 180 3.90 18.66 -26.08
CA VAL A 180 4.32 17.36 -26.67
C VAL A 180 5.64 16.89 -26.06
N GLN A 181 6.63 17.77 -25.91
CA GLN A 181 7.93 17.41 -25.34
C GLN A 181 7.84 16.98 -23.87
N LEU A 182 7.02 17.68 -23.07
CA LEU A 182 6.75 17.29 -21.68
C LEU A 182 6.00 15.96 -21.60
N LEU A 183 5.01 15.73 -22.47
CA LEU A 183 4.28 14.46 -22.55
C LEU A 183 5.21 13.29 -22.90
N VAL A 184 6.09 13.46 -23.88
CA VAL A 184 7.07 12.43 -24.28
C VAL A 184 8.02 12.11 -23.14
N THR A 185 8.51 13.15 -22.43
CA THR A 185 9.41 12.96 -21.29
C THR A 185 8.70 12.24 -20.15
N LEU A 186 7.43 12.58 -19.88
CA LEU A 186 6.59 11.90 -18.91
C LEU A 186 6.41 10.41 -19.25
N MET A 187 6.03 10.10 -20.49
CA MET A 187 5.83 8.71 -20.93
C MET A 187 7.13 7.90 -20.86
N ALA A 188 8.26 8.49 -21.30
CA ALA A 188 9.56 7.82 -21.25
C ALA A 188 10.00 7.54 -19.80
N ALA A 189 9.83 8.50 -18.90
CA ALA A 189 10.15 8.31 -17.49
C ALA A 189 9.26 7.24 -16.83
N ALA A 190 7.95 7.25 -17.12
CA ALA A 190 7.02 6.23 -16.62
C ALA A 190 7.36 4.83 -17.13
N PHE A 191 7.71 4.69 -18.41
CA PHE A 191 8.16 3.43 -18.99
C PHE A 191 9.42 2.90 -18.32
N VAL A 192 10.46 3.73 -18.18
CA VAL A 192 11.73 3.36 -17.53
C VAL A 192 11.49 2.95 -16.07
N ALA A 193 10.69 3.71 -15.32
CA ALA A 193 10.35 3.37 -13.94
C ALA A 193 9.67 1.99 -13.85
N THR A 194 8.70 1.71 -14.73
CA THR A 194 8.00 0.43 -14.78
C THR A 194 8.96 -0.73 -15.06
N VAL A 195 9.90 -0.56 -15.99
CA VAL A 195 10.93 -1.56 -16.31
C VAL A 195 11.88 -1.79 -15.15
N ILE A 196 12.33 -0.73 -14.46
CA ILE A 196 13.19 -0.86 -13.28
C ILE A 196 12.46 -1.60 -12.16
N THR A 197 11.19 -1.26 -11.89
CA THR A 197 10.39 -1.96 -10.88
C THR A 197 10.14 -3.42 -11.22
N ALA A 198 9.90 -3.74 -12.51
CA ALA A 198 9.73 -5.11 -12.97
C ALA A 198 11.03 -5.94 -12.91
N LEU A 199 12.19 -5.31 -13.09
CA LEU A 199 13.50 -5.96 -12.98
C LEU A 199 14.00 -6.06 -11.54
N HIS A 200 13.50 -5.22 -10.63
CA HIS A 200 13.82 -5.28 -9.20
C HIS A 200 12.94 -6.28 -8.44
N VAL A 201 12.72 -7.48 -9.02
CA VAL A 201 12.26 -8.63 -8.26
C VAL A 201 13.38 -8.96 -7.27
N PRO A 202 13.18 -8.81 -5.95
CA PRO A 202 14.18 -9.23 -5.00
C PRO A 202 14.33 -10.74 -5.16
N SER A 203 15.48 -11.18 -5.64
CA SER A 203 15.89 -12.58 -5.54
C SER A 203 15.99 -12.88 -4.06
N GLY A 204 14.94 -13.48 -3.50
CA GLY A 204 14.93 -13.97 -2.14
C GLY A 204 16.08 -14.94 -1.96
N HIS A 205 17.11 -14.49 -1.25
CA HIS A 205 18.03 -15.33 -0.50
C HIS A 205 17.54 -15.33 0.95
#